data_AF-A0A498QPJ0-F1
#
_entry.id   AF-A0A498QPJ0-F1
#
_cell.length_a   1.000
_cell.length_b   1.000
_cell.length_c   1.000
_cell.angle_alpha   90.00
_cell.angle_beta   90.00
_cell.angle_gamma   90.00
#
_symmetry.space_group_name_H-M   'P 1'
#
loop_
_entity.id
_entity.type
_entity.pdbx_description
1 polymer ?
#
loop_
_entity_poly.entity_id
_entity_poly.type
_entity_poly.pdbx_seq_one_letter_code
_entity_poly.pdbx_strand_id
1 'polypeptide(L)'
;MRRALREYYPAALKAFDDLADRDAVAVLGRAPAPADGVRLSLSKIRSALKAAGRQHNLDTRAVQIQEMLRSEQLTAPAAVTAAFGATTRAAVGIIAELNRQIADLETELATYFEARPDADIYRFLPGLGVILGAWVFGEFGDDPNRYTSPSLARTTP
;
A
#
# COMPACT_ATOMS: atom_id res chain seq x y z
N MET A 1 -6.95 -11.99 5.01
CA MET A 1 -7.19 -12.18 3.56
C MET A 1 -6.25 -13.23 2.92
N ARG A 2 -4.92 -13.16 3.12
CA ARG A 2 -3.95 -14.05 2.46
C ARG A 2 -4.22 -15.56 2.64
N ARG A 3 -4.63 -16.00 3.83
CA ARG A 3 -5.00 -17.41 4.09
C ARG A 3 -6.16 -17.88 3.20
N ALA A 4 -7.26 -17.12 3.17
CA ALA A 4 -8.42 -17.44 2.35
C ALA A 4 -8.05 -17.52 0.87
N LEU A 5 -7.30 -16.54 0.34
CA LEU A 5 -6.85 -16.56 -1.06
C LEU A 5 -6.01 -17.81 -1.41
N ARG A 6 -5.24 -18.37 -0.47
CA ARG A 6 -4.49 -19.60 -0.72
C ARG A 6 -5.42 -20.81 -0.95
N GLU A 7 -6.58 -20.81 -0.28
CA GLU A 7 -7.53 -21.91 -0.31
C GLU A 7 -8.46 -21.87 -1.53
N TYR A 8 -8.68 -20.71 -2.17
CA TYR A 8 -9.61 -20.62 -3.32
C TYR A 8 -9.06 -19.86 -4.54
N TYR A 9 -8.02 -19.03 -4.41
CA TYR A 9 -7.51 -18.17 -5.49
C TYR A 9 -5.98 -17.98 -5.43
N PRO A 10 -5.21 -19.09 -5.56
CA PRO A 10 -3.75 -19.05 -5.39
C PRO A 10 -3.04 -18.22 -6.46
N ALA A 11 -3.60 -18.09 -7.66
CA ALA A 11 -3.04 -17.24 -8.71
C ALA A 11 -2.95 -15.76 -8.32
N ALA A 12 -3.88 -15.25 -7.51
CA ALA A 12 -3.79 -13.89 -6.99
C ALA A 12 -2.54 -13.70 -6.12
N LEU A 13 -2.18 -14.71 -5.33
CA LEU A 13 -0.96 -14.69 -4.49
C LEU A 13 0.33 -14.85 -5.30
N LYS A 14 0.25 -15.43 -6.50
CA LYS A 14 1.38 -15.44 -7.45
C LYS A 14 1.53 -14.09 -8.15
N ALA A 15 0.40 -13.44 -8.46
CA ALA A 15 0.39 -12.16 -9.14
C ALA A 15 0.87 -10.99 -8.28
N PHE A 16 0.59 -11.05 -6.98
CA PHE A 16 0.85 -9.97 -6.04
C PHE A 16 1.54 -10.48 -4.78
N ASP A 17 2.76 -10.01 -4.54
CA ASP A 17 3.51 -10.30 -3.31
C ASP A 17 2.91 -9.55 -2.11
N ASP A 18 2.59 -8.27 -2.32
CA ASP A 18 1.87 -7.41 -1.39
C ASP A 18 0.41 -7.23 -1.85
N LEU A 19 -0.52 -7.56 -0.96
CA LEU A 19 -1.97 -7.44 -1.19
C LEU A 19 -2.51 -6.05 -0.84
N ALA A 20 -1.73 -5.24 -0.13
CA ALA A 20 -2.05 -3.85 0.16
C ALA A 20 -1.57 -2.90 -0.94
N ASP A 21 -0.71 -3.38 -1.86
CA ASP A 21 -0.25 -2.59 -3.00
C ASP A 21 -1.42 -2.14 -3.88
N ARG A 22 -1.29 -0.93 -4.43
CA ARG A 22 -2.28 -0.28 -5.27
C ARG A 22 -2.70 -1.12 -6.49
N ASP A 23 -1.77 -1.86 -7.09
CA ASP A 23 -2.08 -2.72 -8.23
C ASP A 23 -2.90 -3.93 -7.80
N ALA A 24 -2.56 -4.52 -6.65
CA ALA A 24 -3.27 -5.65 -6.07
C ALA A 24 -4.71 -5.27 -5.73
N VAL A 25 -4.89 -4.14 -5.04
CA VAL A 25 -6.20 -3.58 -4.68
C VAL A 25 -7.04 -3.28 -5.93
N ALA A 26 -6.44 -2.65 -6.94
CA ALA A 26 -7.15 -2.28 -8.17
C ALA A 26 -7.59 -3.49 -8.99
N VAL A 27 -6.77 -4.54 -9.07
CA VAL A 27 -7.08 -5.76 -9.82
C VAL A 27 -8.06 -6.66 -9.04
N LEU A 28 -7.81 -6.91 -7.76
CA LEU A 28 -8.69 -7.74 -6.93
C LEU A 28 -10.04 -7.09 -6.65
N GLY A 29 -10.13 -5.75 -6.67
CA GLY A 29 -11.40 -5.04 -6.63
C GLY A 29 -12.29 -5.33 -7.86
N ARG A 30 -11.67 -5.59 -9.02
CA ARG A 30 -12.37 -5.96 -10.26
C ARG A 30 -12.55 -7.46 -10.44
N ALA A 31 -11.65 -8.26 -9.88
CA ALA A 31 -11.66 -9.71 -9.98
C ALA A 31 -11.40 -10.36 -8.61
N PRO A 32 -12.40 -10.40 -7.72
CA PRO A 32 -12.25 -10.97 -6.38
C PRO A 32 -12.26 -12.51 -6.37
N ALA A 33 -12.69 -13.14 -7.47
CA ALA A 33 -12.76 -14.58 -7.64
C ALA A 33 -11.91 -15.08 -8.84
N PRO A 34 -11.48 -16.36 -8.84
CA PRO A 34 -10.69 -16.94 -9.94
C PRO A 34 -11.39 -16.83 -11.30
N ALA A 35 -12.70 -17.07 -11.34
CA ALA A 35 -13.50 -16.96 -12.55
C ALA A 35 -13.51 -15.53 -13.12
N ASP A 36 -13.53 -14.52 -12.25
CA ASP A 36 -13.44 -13.11 -12.67
C ASP A 36 -12.03 -12.77 -13.16
N GLY A 37 -11.00 -13.34 -12.53
CA GLY A 37 -9.60 -13.16 -12.90
C GLY A 37 -9.28 -13.67 -14.30
N VAL A 38 -9.72 -14.89 -14.61
CA VAL A 38 -9.52 -15.51 -15.93
C VAL A 38 -10.23 -14.70 -17.03
N ARG A 39 -11.44 -14.20 -16.73
CA ARG A 39 -12.25 -13.38 -17.63
C ARG A 39 -11.78 -11.94 -17.77
N LEU A 40 -10.84 -11.49 -16.94
CA LEU A 40 -10.36 -10.12 -16.97
C LEU A 40 -9.53 -9.89 -18.25
N SER A 41 -9.99 -8.94 -19.07
CA SER A 41 -9.29 -8.58 -20.30
C SER A 41 -8.05 -7.75 -19.98
N LEU A 42 -7.05 -7.82 -20.85
CA LEU A 42 -5.82 -7.04 -20.73
C LEU A 42 -6.10 -5.54 -20.69
N SER A 43 -7.07 -5.06 -21.48
CA SER A 43 -7.53 -3.67 -21.45
C SER A 43 -8.09 -3.25 -20.08
N LYS A 44 -8.87 -4.12 -19.41
CA LYS A 44 -9.42 -3.84 -18.08
C LYS A 44 -8.34 -3.84 -17.00
N ILE A 45 -7.33 -4.70 -17.12
CA ILE A 45 -6.16 -4.71 -16.23
C ILE A 45 -5.36 -3.42 -16.44
N ARG A 46 -5.03 -3.08 -17.68
CA ARG A 46 -4.34 -1.82 -18.03
C ARG A 46 -5.03 -0.60 -17.45
N SER A 47 -6.35 -0.50 -17.63
CA SER A 47 -7.13 0.59 -17.06
C SER A 47 -7.18 0.56 -15.53
N ALA A 48 -7.04 -0.61 -14.89
CA ALA A 48 -7.00 -0.72 -13.42
C ALA A 48 -5.68 -0.16 -12.89
N LEU A 49 -4.57 -0.62 -13.47
CA LEU A 49 -3.21 -0.18 -13.11
C LEU A 49 -3.04 1.31 -13.36
N LYS A 50 -3.56 1.83 -14.49
CA LYS A 50 -3.52 3.26 -14.79
C LYS A 50 -4.28 4.07 -13.74
N ALA A 51 -5.49 3.63 -13.36
CA ALA A 51 -6.29 4.29 -12.35
C ALA A 51 -5.65 4.23 -10.95
N ALA A 52 -4.88 3.17 -10.66
CA ALA A 52 -4.07 3.04 -9.45
C ALA A 52 -2.82 3.94 -9.44
N GLY A 53 -2.58 4.72 -10.50
CA GLY A 53 -1.44 5.63 -10.59
C GLY A 53 -0.16 5.01 -11.14
N ARG A 54 -0.23 3.82 -11.76
CA ARG A 54 0.93 3.22 -12.43
C ARG A 54 1.16 3.91 -13.78
N GLN A 55 2.36 4.47 -13.96
CA GLN A 55 2.76 5.17 -15.18
C GLN A 55 3.79 4.38 -16.01
N HIS A 56 4.72 3.69 -15.34
CA HIS A 56 5.79 2.92 -15.99
C HIS A 56 5.47 1.42 -16.07
N ASN A 57 6.02 0.76 -17.10
CA ASN A 57 5.90 -0.69 -17.33
C ASN A 57 4.46 -1.21 -17.29
N LEU A 58 3.50 -0.37 -17.68
CA LEU A 58 2.09 -0.68 -17.53
C LEU A 58 1.69 -1.89 -18.38
N ASP A 59 2.10 -1.92 -19.65
CA ASP A 59 1.77 -3.00 -20.58
C ASP A 59 2.41 -4.31 -20.16
N THR A 60 3.70 -4.28 -19.90
CA THR A 60 4.44 -5.45 -19.40
C THR A 60 3.82 -6.01 -18.13
N ARG A 61 3.47 -5.14 -17.16
CA ARG A 61 2.85 -5.58 -15.92
C ARG A 61 1.44 -6.11 -16.13
N ALA A 62 0.65 -5.51 -17.03
CA ALA A 62 -0.69 -5.98 -17.36
C ALA A 62 -0.67 -7.39 -17.98
N VAL A 63 0.27 -7.67 -18.88
CA VAL A 63 0.49 -9.00 -19.46
C VAL A 63 0.85 -10.00 -18.36
N GLN A 64 1.87 -9.69 -17.54
CA GLN A 64 2.30 -10.57 -16.44
C GLN A 64 1.15 -10.92 -15.48
N ILE A 65 0.35 -9.93 -15.09
CA ILE A 65 -0.81 -10.15 -14.22
C ILE A 65 -1.81 -11.04 -14.93
N GLN A 66 -2.13 -10.79 -16.21
CA GLN A 66 -3.08 -11.61 -16.94
C GLN A 66 -2.63 -13.07 -17.05
N GLU A 67 -1.36 -13.31 -17.36
CA GLU A 67 -0.78 -14.65 -17.46
C GLU A 67 -0.87 -15.37 -16.11
N MET A 68 -0.52 -14.70 -15.01
CA MET A 68 -0.62 -15.28 -13.68
C MET A 68 -2.07 -15.57 -13.28
N LEU A 69 -3.00 -14.66 -13.57
CA LEU A 69 -4.44 -14.84 -13.28
C LEU A 69 -5.09 -15.94 -14.14
N ARG A 70 -4.50 -16.28 -15.29
CA ARG A 70 -4.95 -17.37 -16.17
C ARG A 70 -4.19 -18.68 -15.97
N SER A 71 -3.18 -18.70 -15.10
CA SER A 71 -2.51 -19.93 -14.70
C SER A 71 -3.50 -20.89 -14.04
N GLU A 72 -3.13 -22.17 -13.96
CA GLU A 72 -3.97 -23.22 -13.39
C GLU A 72 -4.54 -22.81 -12.02
N GLN A 73 -5.86 -22.78 -11.94
CA GLN A 73 -6.60 -22.35 -10.75
C GLN A 73 -7.11 -23.56 -9.99
N LEU A 74 -7.14 -23.43 -8.66
CA LEU A 74 -7.82 -24.39 -7.83
C LEU A 74 -9.33 -24.30 -8.10
N THR A 75 -9.94 -25.43 -8.47
CA THR A 75 -11.40 -25.48 -8.71
C THR A 75 -12.10 -25.72 -7.38
N ALA A 76 -12.59 -24.64 -6.77
CA ALA A 76 -13.44 -24.70 -5.59
C ALA A 76 -14.94 -24.74 -5.97
N PRO A 77 -15.83 -25.30 -5.13
CA PRO A 77 -17.26 -25.24 -5.36
C PRO A 77 -17.77 -23.80 -5.57
N ALA A 78 -18.79 -23.62 -6.40
CA ALA A 78 -19.30 -22.29 -6.74
C ALA A 78 -19.75 -21.49 -5.51
N ALA A 79 -20.40 -22.15 -4.54
CA ALA A 79 -20.83 -21.51 -3.29
C ALA A 79 -19.64 -21.01 -2.44
N VAL A 80 -18.56 -21.78 -2.37
CA VAL A 80 -17.32 -21.42 -1.69
C VAL A 80 -16.69 -20.21 -2.37
N THR A 81 -16.56 -20.25 -3.70
CA THR A 81 -15.99 -19.16 -4.49
C THR A 81 -16.80 -17.86 -4.36
N ALA A 82 -18.13 -17.95 -4.32
CA ALA A 82 -19.00 -16.79 -4.12
C ALA A 82 -18.86 -16.18 -2.72
N ALA A 83 -18.87 -17.01 -1.67
CA ALA A 83 -18.74 -16.56 -0.29
C ALA A 83 -17.37 -15.90 -0.04
N PHE A 84 -16.28 -16.60 -0.40
CA PHE A 84 -14.93 -16.07 -0.24
C PHE A 84 -14.65 -14.89 -1.18
N GLY A 85 -15.22 -14.87 -2.38
CA GLY A 85 -15.17 -13.74 -3.29
C GLY A 85 -15.81 -12.48 -2.68
N ALA A 86 -16.95 -12.62 -2.01
CA ALA A 86 -17.59 -11.51 -1.30
C ALA A 86 -16.71 -11.00 -0.14
N THR A 87 -16.13 -11.89 0.66
CA THR A 87 -15.20 -11.52 1.74
C THR A 87 -13.96 -10.80 1.20
N THR A 88 -13.39 -11.29 0.10
CA THR A 88 -12.24 -10.64 -0.54
C THR A 88 -12.59 -9.27 -1.08
N ARG A 89 -13.75 -9.11 -1.74
CA ARG A 89 -14.20 -7.79 -2.19
C ARG A 89 -14.33 -6.80 -1.04
N ALA A 90 -14.93 -7.23 0.08
CA ALA A 90 -15.05 -6.38 1.28
C ALA A 90 -13.68 -6.01 1.85
N ALA A 91 -12.77 -6.98 1.98
CA ALA A 91 -11.42 -6.74 2.49
C ALA A 91 -10.62 -5.77 1.60
N VAL A 92 -10.71 -5.93 0.27
CA VAL A 92 -10.09 -5.01 -0.69
C VAL A 92 -10.66 -3.59 -0.55
N GLY A 93 -11.97 -3.46 -0.35
CA GLY A 93 -12.60 -2.15 -0.10
C GLY A 93 -12.07 -1.46 1.16
N ILE A 94 -11.89 -2.21 2.25
CA ILE A 94 -11.30 -1.68 3.49
C ILE A 94 -9.85 -1.24 3.27
N ILE A 95 -9.04 -2.08 2.61
CA ILE A 95 -7.64 -1.75 2.31
C ILE A 95 -7.55 -0.49 1.42
N ALA A 96 -8.41 -0.39 0.40
CA ALA A 96 -8.45 0.77 -0.48
C ALA A 96 -8.74 2.06 0.29
N GLU A 97 -9.70 2.02 1.23
CA GLU A 97 -10.06 3.18 2.04
C GLU A 97 -8.96 3.54 3.04
N LEU A 98 -8.31 2.55 3.67
CA LEU A 98 -7.17 2.79 4.55
C LEU A 98 -6.00 3.43 3.78
N ASN A 99 -5.69 2.94 2.58
CA ASN A 99 -4.64 3.52 1.73
C ASN A 99 -4.96 4.98 1.36
N ARG A 100 -6.23 5.28 1.07
CA ARG A 100 -6.69 6.65 0.80
C ARG A 100 -6.50 7.56 2.02
N GLN A 101 -6.92 7.10 3.21
CA GLN A 101 -6.77 7.85 4.45
C GLN A 101 -5.30 8.08 4.82
N ILE A 102 -4.42 7.09 4.61
CA ILE A 102 -2.97 7.25 4.81
C ILE A 102 -2.43 8.35 3.90
N ALA A 103 -2.78 8.33 2.62
CA ALA A 103 -2.32 9.36 1.68
C ALA A 103 -2.85 10.77 2.02
N ASP A 104 -4.09 10.87 2.49
CA ASP A 104 -4.67 12.14 2.96
C ASP A 104 -3.89 12.67 4.18
N LEU A 105 -3.61 11.81 5.16
CA LEU A 105 -2.85 12.17 6.36
C LEU A 105 -1.40 12.57 6.03
N GLU A 106 -0.75 11.87 5.10
CA GLU A 106 0.58 12.24 4.61
C GLU A 106 0.59 13.63 3.95
N THR A 107 -0.46 13.97 3.20
CA THR A 107 -0.62 15.27 2.54
C THR A 107 -0.86 16.39 3.56
N GLU A 108 -1.72 16.14 4.55
CA GLU A 108 -1.97 17.09 5.64
C GLU A 108 -0.69 17.35 6.44
N LEU A 109 0.03 16.28 6.79
CA LEU A 109 1.30 16.38 7.51
C LEU A 109 2.36 17.17 6.72
N ALA A 110 2.50 16.93 5.42
CA ALA A 110 3.40 17.70 4.56
C ALA A 110 3.05 19.19 4.56
N THR A 111 1.76 19.53 4.48
CA THR A 111 1.26 20.90 4.50
C THR A 111 1.58 21.60 5.83
N TYR A 112 1.43 20.90 6.97
CA TYR A 112 1.79 21.44 8.28
C TYR A 112 3.30 21.68 8.43
N PHE A 113 4.15 20.81 7.88
CA PHE A 113 5.60 20.97 7.94
C PHE A 113 6.12 22.13 7.07
N GLU A 114 5.53 22.37 5.90
CA GLU A 114 5.87 23.50 5.03
C GLU A 114 5.44 24.85 5.60
N ALA A 115 4.44 24.88 6.49
CA ALA A 115 3.92 26.09 7.10
C ALA A 115 4.76 26.64 8.28
N ARG A 116 5.81 25.94 8.74
CA ARG A 116 6.66 26.39 9.85
C ARG A 116 7.96 27.10 9.36
N PRO A 117 8.34 28.23 9.97
CA PRO A 117 9.53 29.01 9.61
C PRO A 117 10.89 28.35 9.92
N ASP A 118 10.89 27.12 10.46
CA ASP A 118 12.10 26.36 10.85
C ASP A 118 12.34 25.14 9.94
N ALA A 119 11.61 25.04 8.81
CA ALA A 119 11.64 23.91 7.88
C ALA A 119 13.02 23.61 7.24
N ASP A 120 13.98 24.54 7.34
CA ASP A 120 15.33 24.37 6.81
C ASP A 120 16.20 23.36 7.59
N ILE A 121 15.84 23.01 8.83
CA ILE A 121 16.64 22.05 9.64
C ILE A 121 16.26 20.60 9.34
N TYR A 122 15.10 20.32 8.73
CA TYR A 122 14.63 18.95 8.48
C TYR A 122 14.88 18.44 7.05
N ARG A 123 15.55 19.24 6.20
CA ARG A 123 15.83 18.90 4.80
C ARG A 123 17.08 18.02 4.63
N PHE A 124 17.22 16.99 5.45
CA PHE A 124 18.29 16.00 5.30
C PHE A 124 17.71 14.66 4.83
N LEU A 125 17.60 14.50 3.50
CA LEU A 125 17.96 13.32 2.70
C LEU A 125 17.13 13.24 1.40
N PRO A 126 17.76 13.17 0.22
CA PRO A 126 17.05 12.93 -1.03
C PRO A 126 16.56 11.47 -1.06
N GLY A 127 15.24 11.29 -1.15
CA GLY A 127 14.59 9.98 -1.32
C GLY A 127 13.66 9.53 -0.19
N LEU A 128 13.57 10.25 0.93
CA LEU A 128 12.76 9.87 2.11
C LEU A 128 12.16 11.10 2.82
N GLY A 129 11.61 12.04 2.06
CA GLY A 129 10.94 13.22 2.63
C GLY A 129 9.53 12.88 3.11
N VAL A 130 9.19 13.28 4.35
CA VAL A 130 7.88 13.24 5.02
C VAL A 130 7.54 12.00 5.86
N ILE A 131 7.77 10.76 5.42
CA ILE A 131 7.30 9.57 6.19
C ILE A 131 8.08 9.32 7.50
N LEU A 132 9.35 9.74 7.61
CA LEU A 132 10.15 9.53 8.83
C LEU A 132 10.04 10.64 9.88
N GLY A 133 9.48 11.81 9.55
CA GLY A 133 9.30 12.90 10.52
C GLY A 133 8.30 12.54 11.62
N ALA A 134 7.23 11.83 11.25
CA ALA A 134 6.23 11.33 12.18
C ALA A 134 6.75 10.22 13.12
N TRP A 135 7.73 9.42 12.68
CA TRP A 135 8.33 8.37 13.51
C TRP A 135 9.29 8.95 14.56
N VAL A 136 10.05 9.99 14.21
CA VAL A 136 10.93 10.70 15.14
C VAL A 136 10.13 11.51 16.17
N PHE A 137 8.98 12.07 15.81
CA PHE A 137 8.07 12.71 16.77
C PHE A 137 7.30 11.74 17.67
N GLY A 138 7.12 10.48 17.24
CA GLY A 138 6.62 9.41 18.10
C GLY A 138 7.65 8.94 19.15
N GLU A 139 8.95 9.00 18.81
CA GLU A 139 10.05 8.58 19.70
C GLU A 139 10.51 9.70 20.65
N PHE A 140 10.43 10.97 20.22
CA PHE A 140 10.67 12.14 21.06
C PHE A 140 9.35 12.72 21.54
N GLY A 141 8.84 12.12 22.62
CA GLY A 141 7.72 12.65 23.38
C GLY A 141 7.89 14.15 23.66
N ASP A 142 6.80 14.87 23.39
CA ASP A 142 6.57 16.28 23.67
C ASP A 142 6.91 16.63 25.14
N ASP A 143 8.07 17.23 25.36
CA ASP A 143 8.41 17.93 26.61
C ASP A 143 9.21 19.20 26.25
N PRO A 144 8.57 20.38 26.20
CA PRO A 144 9.20 21.63 25.74
C PRO A 144 10.28 22.20 26.69
N ASN A 145 10.67 21.51 27.76
CA ASN A 145 11.54 22.09 28.79
C ASN A 145 12.70 21.19 29.27
N ARG A 146 13.06 20.13 28.53
CA ARG A 146 14.05 19.14 29.03
C ARG A 146 15.52 19.58 28.97
N TYR A 147 15.86 20.71 28.35
CA TYR A 147 17.24 21.22 28.33
C TYR A 147 17.35 22.69 28.68
N THR A 148 16.91 23.04 29.89
CA THR A 148 17.30 24.29 30.53
C THR A 148 18.17 23.97 31.75
N SER A 149 19.44 23.62 31.51
CA SER A 149 20.55 23.77 32.47
C SER A 149 21.90 23.45 31.82
N PRO A 150 22.87 24.39 31.83
CA PRO A 150 24.24 24.11 31.38
C PRO A 150 25.05 23.50 32.54
N SER A 151 25.51 22.25 32.40
CA SER A 151 26.57 21.75 33.28
C SER A 151 27.49 20.72 32.62
N LEU A 152 28.72 21.19 32.39
CA LEU A 152 30.00 20.50 32.59
C LEU A 152 30.45 19.45 31.57
N ALA A 153 31.03 19.96 30.48
CA ALA A 153 32.28 19.39 29.97
C ALA A 153 33.39 19.66 31.01
N ARG A 154 33.94 18.61 31.61
CA ARG A 154 35.31 18.64 32.14
C ARG A 154 36.04 17.40 31.64
N THR A 155 36.86 17.65 30.62
CA THR A 155 38.15 17.04 30.34
C THR A 155 38.87 16.56 31.59
N THR A 156 39.46 15.37 31.49
CA THR A 156 40.68 15.02 32.23
C THR A 156 41.62 14.20 31.33
N PRO A 157 42.93 14.30 31.58
CA PRO A 157 43.99 14.32 30.56
C PRO A 157 44.46 12.95 30.06
#